data_AF-A0A662S5K6-F1
#
_entry.id   AF-A0A662S5K6-F1
#
_cell.length_a   1.000
_cell.length_b   1.000
_cell.length_c   1.000
_cell.angle_alpha   90.00
_cell.angle_beta   90.00
_cell.angle_gamma   90.00
#
_symmetry.space_group_name_H-M   'P 1'
#
loop_
_entity.id
_entity.type
_entity.pdbx_description
1 polymer ?
#
loop_
_entity_poly.entity_id
_entity_poly.type
_entity_poly.pdbx_seq_one_letter_code
_entity_poly.pdbx_strand_id
1 'polypeptide(L)' 'MTKGGADMSVEEVPSDRFPYLLHPCRAVLVTCGVEKPNIIAIAWIMPVSRDPPLLALAVSPKRYSHKLIVEGGE' A
#
# COMPACT_ATOMS: atom_id res chain seq x y z
N MET A 1 -29.88 32.28 -13.27
CA MET A 1 -29.85 31.09 -14.15
C MET A 1 -28.63 30.25 -13.77
N THR A 2 -28.78 29.32 -12.84
CA THR A 2 -27.73 28.38 -12.44
C THR A 2 -27.80 27.17 -13.36
N LYS A 3 -26.70 26.86 -14.06
CA LYS A 3 -26.36 25.51 -14.58
C LYS A 3 -24.99 25.57 -15.26
N GLY A 4 -23.93 25.52 -14.45
CA GLY A 4 -22.61 25.06 -14.88
C GLY A 4 -22.39 23.70 -14.23
N GLY A 5 -23.06 22.66 -14.76
CA GLY A 5 -22.78 21.29 -14.36
C GLY A 5 -21.46 20.87 -15.00
N ALA A 6 -20.49 20.47 -14.19
CA ALA A 6 -19.24 19.90 -14.70
C ALA A 6 -19.56 18.65 -15.52
N ASP A 7 -19.11 18.64 -16.77
CA ASP A 7 -19.13 17.46 -17.63
C ASP A 7 -18.15 16.43 -17.04
N MET A 8 -18.69 15.34 -16.49
CA MET A 8 -17.93 14.25 -15.90
C MET A 8 -17.80 13.13 -16.94
N SER A 9 -16.71 13.14 -17.71
CA SER A 9 -16.35 12.02 -18.58
C SER A 9 -15.76 10.88 -17.74
N VAL A 10 -16.39 9.71 -17.78
CA VAL A 10 -15.87 8.48 -17.16
C VAL A 10 -15.09 7.70 -18.22
N GLU A 11 -13.86 7.32 -17.90
CA GLU A 11 -13.00 6.49 -18.75
C GLU A 11 -12.79 5.12 -18.09
N GLU A 12 -12.90 4.03 -18.86
CA GLU A 12 -12.54 2.70 -18.39
C GLU A 12 -11.01 2.52 -18.37
N VAL A 13 -10.47 2.13 -17.23
CA VAL A 13 -9.04 1.89 -17.06
C VAL A 13 -8.76 0.38 -17.08
N PRO A 14 -7.82 -0.09 -17.91
CA PRO A 14 -7.33 -1.47 -17.87
C PRO A 14 -6.82 -1.87 -16.47
N SER A 15 -7.13 -3.10 -16.04
CA SER A 15 -6.85 -3.57 -14.68
C SER A 15 -5.35 -3.63 -14.33
N ASP A 16 -4.47 -3.77 -15.32
CA ASP A 16 -3.02 -3.73 -15.15
C ASP A 16 -2.50 -2.33 -14.79
N ARG A 17 -3.24 -1.27 -15.15
CA ARG A 17 -2.92 0.11 -14.80
C ARG A 17 -3.48 0.55 -13.45
N PHE A 18 -4.42 -0.21 -12.89
CA PHE A 18 -5.08 0.10 -11.63
C PHE A 18 -4.11 0.45 -10.48
N PRO A 19 -2.99 -0.28 -10.26
CA PRO A 19 -2.02 0.05 -9.21
C PRO A 19 -1.42 1.46 -9.30
N TYR A 20 -1.37 2.02 -10.51
CA TYR A 20 -0.71 3.29 -10.79
C TYR A 20 -1.65 4.50 -10.66
N LEU A 21 -2.95 4.29 -10.52
CA LEU A 21 -3.94 5.37 -10.42
C LEU A 21 -3.75 6.26 -9.18
N LEU A 22 -3.11 5.73 -8.14
CA LEU A 22 -2.82 6.45 -6.89
C LEU A 22 -1.36 6.90 -6.79
N HIS A 23 -0.61 6.87 -7.89
CA HIS A 23 0.75 7.41 -7.91
C HIS A 23 0.75 8.95 -7.82
N PRO A 24 1.80 9.56 -7.24
CA PRO A 24 2.97 8.92 -6.62
C PRO A 24 2.67 8.32 -5.24
N CYS A 25 3.29 7.18 -4.93
CA CYS A 25 3.21 6.58 -3.59
C CYS A 25 4.52 6.79 -2.83
N ARG A 26 4.42 6.90 -1.50
CA ARG A 26 5.60 6.90 -0.62
C ARG A 26 6.26 5.52 -0.64
N ALA A 27 7.56 5.48 -0.90
CA ALA A 27 8.35 4.26 -0.81
C ALA A 27 9.09 4.18 0.53
N VAL A 28 9.04 3.01 1.19
CA VAL A 28 9.82 2.71 2.38
C VAL A 28 10.49 1.36 2.30
N LEU A 29 11.52 1.19 3.10
CA LEU A 29 12.13 -0.11 3.37
C LEU A 29 11.63 -0.63 4.72
N VAL A 30 11.07 -1.83 4.72
CA VAL A 30 10.60 -2.53 5.92
C VAL A 30 11.55 -3.67 6.21
N THR A 31 12.12 -3.71 7.40
CA THR A 31 12.94 -4.83 7.89
C THR A 31 12.05 -5.85 8.61
N CYS A 32 12.30 -7.14 8.42
CA CYS A 32 11.60 -8.20 9.14
C CYS A 32 12.49 -9.43 9.33
N GLY A 33 12.12 -10.28 10.29
CA GLY A 33 12.85 -11.50 10.65
C GLY A 33 14.09 -11.24 11.51
N VAL A 34 14.22 -12.00 12.60
CA VAL A 34 15.34 -11.90 13.54
C VAL A 34 16.46 -12.88 13.17
N GLU A 35 16.16 -14.18 13.14
CA GLU A 35 17.15 -15.21 12.80
C GLU A 35 17.57 -15.17 11.34
N LYS A 36 16.65 -14.75 10.47
CA LYS A 36 16.86 -14.58 9.03
C LYS A 36 16.46 -13.16 8.63
N PRO A 37 17.33 -12.16 8.89
CA PRO A 37 17.04 -10.77 8.58
C PRO A 37 16.75 -10.57 7.11
N ASN A 38 15.71 -9.77 6.84
CA ASN A 38 15.28 -9.44 5.50
C ASN A 38 14.82 -7.99 5.42
N ILE A 39 14.91 -7.40 4.23
CA ILE A 39 14.38 -6.07 3.93
C ILE A 39 13.51 -6.12 2.67
N ILE A 40 12.40 -5.37 2.65
CA ILE A 40 11.48 -5.29 1.51
C ILE A 40 11.11 -3.83 1.22
N ALA A 41 11.09 -3.46 -0.06
CA ALA A 41 10.57 -2.17 -0.52
C ALA A 41 9.04 -2.21 -0.62
N ILE A 42 8.36 -1.28 0.06
CA ILE A 42 6.90 -1.19 0.11
C ILE A 42 6.47 0.21 -0.28
N ALA A 43 5.58 0.30 -1.28
CA ALA A 43 4.88 1.53 -1.64
C ALA A 43 3.48 1.61 -1.03
N TRP A 44 2.86 0.46 -0.75
CA TRP A 44 1.48 0.37 -0.27
C TRP A 44 1.46 0.35 1.25
N ILE A 45 1.50 1.54 1.84
CA ILE A 45 1.60 1.75 3.28
C ILE A 45 0.89 3.05 3.71
N MET A 46 0.08 2.98 4.77
CA MET A 46 -0.69 4.13 5.25
C MET A 46 -0.86 4.14 6.78
N PRO A 47 -0.89 5.33 7.42
CA PRO A 47 -1.40 5.48 8.78
C PRO A 47 -2.88 5.09 8.85
N VAL A 48 -3.26 4.36 9.89
CA VAL A 48 -4.65 3.91 10.11
C VAL A 48 -5.29 4.65 11.29
N SER A 49 -4.53 4.90 12.35
CA SER A 49 -4.99 5.62 13.53
C SER A 49 -3.87 6.46 14.11
N ARG A 50 -4.23 7.61 14.70
CA ARG A 50 -3.29 8.47 15.42
C ARG A 50 -3.15 8.06 16.89
N ASP A 51 -4.26 7.68 17.53
CA ASP A 51 -4.31 7.26 18.92
C ASP A 51 -5.31 6.11 19.11
N PRO A 52 -4.85 4.86 19.35
CA PRO A 52 -3.45 4.46 19.38
C PRO A 52 -2.80 4.60 17.99
N PRO A 53 -1.47 4.77 17.91
CA PRO A 53 -0.78 4.88 16.63
C PRO A 53 -0.78 3.53 15.90
N LEU A 54 -1.39 3.49 14.71
CA LEU A 54 -1.49 2.29 13.88
C LEU A 54 -1.05 2.56 12.44
N LEU A 55 -0.35 1.58 11.85
CA LEU A 55 0.13 1.59 10.48
C LEU A 55 -0.31 0.29 9.79
N ALA A 56 -0.74 0.40 8.53
CA ALA A 56 -1.02 -0.76 7.70
C ALA A 56 -0.11 -0.75 6.47
N LEU A 57 0.33 -1.93 6.06
CA LEU A 57 1.05 -2.16 4.82
C LEU A 57 0.52 -3.43 4.14
N ALA A 58 0.54 -3.44 2.81
CA ALA A 58 0.10 -4.59 2.03
C ALA A 58 1.30 -5.42 1.56
N VAL A 59 1.38 -6.68 2.01
CA VAL A 59 2.39 -7.65 1.57
C VAL A 59 1.70 -8.84 0.93
N SER A 60 2.11 -9.21 -0.28
CA SER A 60 1.58 -10.43 -0.91
C SER A 60 2.02 -11.68 -0.12
N PRO A 61 1.12 -12.65 0.13
CA PRO A 61 1.47 -13.93 0.76
C PRO A 61 2.55 -14.73 0.04
N LYS A 62 2.78 -14.45 -1.26
CA LYS A 62 3.84 -15.08 -2.06
C LYS A 62 5.23 -14.54 -1.74
N ARG A 63 5.34 -13.42 -1.02
CA ARG A 63 6.63 -12.80 -0.66
C ARG A 63 7.24 -13.54 0.52
N TYR A 64 8.55 -13.78 0.46
CA TYR A 64 9.32 -14.33 1.59
C TYR A 64 9.07 -13.56 2.90
N SER A 65 9.06 -12.22 2.81
CA SER A 65 8.83 -11.32 3.94
C SER A 65 7.48 -11.51 4.63
N HIS A 66 6.42 -11.93 3.91
CA HIS A 66 5.10 -12.12 4.51
C HIS A 66 5.13 -13.21 5.58
N LYS A 67 5.81 -14.33 5.31
CA LYS A 67 5.96 -15.42 6.27
C LYS A 67 6.70 -14.94 7.52
N LEU A 68 7.80 -14.20 7.34
CA LEU A 68 8.59 -13.66 8.45
C LEU A 68 7.75 -12.73 9.34
N ILE A 69 6.98 -11.82 8.75
CA ILE A 69 6.14 -10.86 9.47
C ILE A 69 5.02 -11.57 10.24
N VAL A 70 4.34 -12.55 9.62
CA VAL A 70 3.21 -13.24 10.25
C VAL A 70 3.68 -14.16 11.38
N GLU A 71 4.79 -14.88 11.21
CA GLU A 71 5.31 -15.79 12.24
C GLU A 71 6.06 -15.05 13.35
N GLY A 72 6.78 -13.98 13.01
CA GLY A 72 7.55 -13.17 13.97
C GLY A 72 6.72 -12.14 14.73
N GLY A 73 5.60 -11.68 14.15
CA GLY A 73 4.83 -10.56 14.69
C GLY A 73 5.48 -9.18 14.45
N GLU A 74 6.57 -9.14 13.68
CA GLU A 74 7.39 -7.97 13.37
C GLU A 74 8.05 -8.03 11.97
#